data_AF-A0A1L7WM71-F1
#
_entry.id   AF-A0A1L7WM71-F1
#
_cell.length_a   1.000
_cell.length_b   1.000
_cell.length_c   1.000
_cell.angle_alpha   90.00
_cell.angle_beta   90.00
_cell.angle_gamma   90.00
#
_symmetry.space_group_name_H-M   'P 1'
#
loop_
_entity.id
_entity.type
_entity.pdbx_description
1 polymer ?
#
loop_
_entity_poly.entity_id
_entity_poly.type
_entity_poly.pdbx_seq_one_letter_code
_entity_poly.pdbx_strand_id
1 'polypeptide(L)'
;MSSPMIAWVPIVSRIQRYLTTSNYAAQSIDLPSVEIHDVETAPEKRPRTLKHLLRANHVNHSIIYHDLQYHNHMPHLLGSAYLLGANVDQLQKIYDEESKELEDWKDSPAEISDTDWRDFLGDKRYQRAYVDFYEDELALKFGYDWKRVAEEYLFEGKEPLINGIIGGLGHPLIHLGYAYELSNKELAMEALAMASTSYSPRMSWR
;
A
#
# COMPACT_ATOMS: atom_id res chain seq x y z
N MET A 1 35.71 15.83 65.13
CA MET A 1 35.84 15.78 63.65
C MET A 1 34.76 14.82 63.16
N SER A 2 33.87 15.34 62.31
CA SER A 2 32.54 14.80 61.98
C SER A 2 32.57 13.68 60.94
N SER A 3 31.79 12.63 61.19
CA SER A 3 31.50 11.54 60.22
C SER A 3 30.68 12.04 59.02
N PRO A 4 30.92 11.58 57.79
CA PRO A 4 30.04 11.85 56.66
C PRO A 4 28.87 10.85 56.61
N MET A 5 27.66 11.39 56.44
CA MET A 5 26.41 10.65 56.31
C MET A 5 26.29 9.99 54.93
N ILE A 6 25.99 8.69 54.91
CA ILE A 6 25.63 7.93 53.71
C ILE A 6 24.21 8.34 53.29
N ALA A 7 24.08 9.01 52.14
CA ALA A 7 22.79 9.34 51.54
C ALA A 7 22.17 8.08 50.92
N TRP A 8 21.28 7.43 51.65
CA TRP A 8 20.47 6.31 51.18
C TRP A 8 19.29 6.87 50.38
N VAL A 9 19.38 6.89 49.05
CA VAL A 9 18.24 7.24 48.19
C VAL A 9 17.36 5.99 48.02
N PRO A 10 16.06 6.02 48.37
CA PRO A 10 15.22 4.83 48.33
C PRO A 10 14.99 4.33 46.90
N ILE A 11 15.24 3.05 46.70
CA ILE A 11 14.98 2.22 45.48
C ILE A 11 13.52 2.33 44.99
N VAL A 12 12.61 2.85 45.83
CA VAL A 12 11.18 3.02 45.54
C VAL A 12 10.91 3.98 44.36
N SER A 13 11.79 4.95 44.10
CA SER A 13 11.62 5.91 42.99
C SER A 13 11.90 5.32 41.59
N ARG A 14 12.53 4.14 41.51
CA ARG A 14 12.79 3.43 40.24
C ARG A 14 11.65 2.51 39.83
N ILE A 15 10.97 1.89 40.79
CA ILE A 15 9.84 0.99 40.52
C ILE A 15 8.61 1.79 40.09
N GLN A 16 8.37 2.96 40.69
CA GLN A 16 7.30 3.86 40.26
C GLN A 16 7.47 4.27 38.80
N ARG A 17 8.70 4.59 38.37
CA ARG A 17 8.99 4.99 36.99
C ARG A 17 8.75 3.87 35.98
N TYR A 18 8.99 2.61 36.37
CA TYR A 18 8.68 1.43 35.56
C TYR A 18 7.17 1.12 35.50
N LEU A 19 6.41 1.48 36.54
CA LEU A 19 4.97 1.23 36.60
C LEU A 19 4.12 2.39 36.07
N THR A 20 4.68 3.61 35.93
CA THR A 20 3.94 4.80 35.49
C THR A 20 4.30 5.30 34.10
N THR A 21 5.24 4.69 33.38
CA THR A 21 5.44 4.93 31.95
C THR A 21 4.75 3.84 31.15
N SER A 22 3.43 3.95 31.00
CA SER A 22 2.75 3.35 29.84
C SER A 22 3.13 4.15 28.59
N ASN A 23 4.38 3.99 28.14
CA ASN A 23 4.69 4.21 26.75
C ASN A 23 4.18 2.97 26.02
N TYR A 24 2.96 3.05 25.51
CA TYR A 24 2.46 2.16 24.45
C TYR A 24 3.25 2.43 23.14
N ALA A 25 4.58 2.39 23.20
CA ALA A 25 5.37 2.24 22.00
C ALA A 25 5.16 0.80 21.55
N ALA A 26 4.57 0.62 20.36
CA ALA A 26 4.37 -0.70 19.78
C ALA A 26 5.71 -1.46 19.81
N GLN A 27 5.73 -2.63 20.46
CA GLN A 27 6.88 -3.53 20.38
C GLN A 27 6.91 -4.08 18.96
N SER A 28 7.88 -3.65 18.16
CA SER A 28 8.12 -4.21 16.83
C SER A 28 8.65 -5.63 16.96
N ILE A 29 8.02 -6.58 16.26
CA ILE A 29 8.56 -7.92 16.08
C ILE A 29 9.44 -7.87 14.84
N ASP A 30 10.71 -8.21 14.98
CA ASP A 30 11.62 -8.36 13.85
C ASP A 30 11.30 -9.67 13.14
N LEU A 31 10.71 -9.58 11.95
CA LEU A 31 10.40 -10.71 11.08
C LEU A 31 11.30 -10.65 9.86
N PRO A 32 11.97 -11.75 9.47
CA PRO A 32 12.75 -11.77 8.24
C PRO A 32 11.84 -11.50 7.04
N SER A 33 12.32 -10.66 6.12
CA SER A 33 11.61 -10.37 4.89
C SER A 33 11.51 -11.63 4.01
N VAL A 34 10.41 -11.74 3.26
CA VAL A 34 10.28 -12.72 2.18
C VAL A 34 11.23 -12.36 1.03
N GLU A 35 11.42 -13.28 0.09
CA GLU A 35 12.14 -12.96 -1.14
C GLU A 35 11.42 -11.83 -1.87
N ILE A 36 12.13 -10.73 -2.14
CA ILE A 36 11.62 -9.64 -2.97
C ILE A 36 12.08 -9.90 -4.39
N HIS A 37 11.12 -10.10 -5.29
CA HIS A 37 11.38 -10.27 -6.70
C HIS A 37 11.44 -8.90 -7.36
N ASP A 38 12.64 -8.39 -7.67
CA ASP A 38 12.78 -7.12 -8.39
C ASP A 38 12.41 -7.29 -9.87
N VAL A 39 11.11 -7.24 -10.16
CA VAL A 39 10.57 -7.36 -11.52
C VAL A 39 10.89 -6.12 -12.37
N GLU A 40 11.15 -4.97 -11.72
CA GLU A 40 11.36 -3.70 -12.40
C GLU A 40 12.69 -3.63 -13.16
N THR A 41 13.77 -4.15 -12.56
CA THR A 41 15.13 -4.06 -13.13
C THR A 41 15.65 -5.37 -13.74
N ALA A 42 14.93 -6.48 -13.52
CA ALA A 42 15.37 -7.81 -13.93
C ALA A 42 15.58 -7.97 -15.45
N PRO A 43 16.75 -8.49 -15.88
CA PRO A 43 17.09 -8.67 -17.29
C PRO A 43 16.51 -9.94 -17.92
N GLU A 44 15.80 -10.80 -17.19
CA GLU A 44 15.24 -12.03 -17.71
C GLU A 44 13.91 -11.78 -18.45
N LYS A 45 13.59 -12.62 -19.44
CA LYS A 45 12.35 -12.48 -20.23
C LYS A 45 11.09 -12.59 -19.38
N ARG A 46 11.08 -13.48 -18.38
CA ARG A 46 9.92 -13.77 -17.53
C ARG A 46 9.50 -12.56 -16.66
N PRO A 47 10.35 -11.98 -15.80
CA PRO A 47 10.01 -10.79 -15.03
C PRO A 47 9.70 -9.59 -15.93
N ARG A 48 10.43 -9.38 -17.03
CA ARG A 48 10.06 -8.32 -17.99
C ARG A 48 8.65 -8.50 -18.55
N THR A 49 8.26 -9.73 -18.86
CA THR A 49 6.89 -10.00 -19.33
C THR A 49 5.89 -9.60 -18.26
N LEU A 50 6.09 -10.02 -17.01
CA LEU A 50 5.22 -9.62 -15.90
C LEU A 50 5.14 -8.10 -15.75
N LYS A 51 6.28 -7.40 -15.74
CA LYS A 51 6.34 -5.93 -15.71
C LYS A 51 5.47 -5.31 -16.81
N HIS A 52 5.62 -5.77 -18.04
CA HIS A 52 4.87 -5.22 -19.17
C HIS A 52 3.37 -5.49 -19.05
N LEU A 53 2.96 -6.68 -18.59
CA LEU A 53 1.54 -7.01 -18.41
C LEU A 53 0.91 -6.22 -17.27
N LEU A 54 1.60 -6.06 -16.14
CA LEU A 54 1.14 -5.23 -15.03
C LEU A 54 1.00 -3.77 -15.46
N ARG A 55 2.00 -3.23 -16.17
CA ARG A 55 1.92 -1.87 -16.70
C ARG A 55 0.82 -1.71 -17.74
N ALA A 56 0.61 -2.69 -18.61
CA ALA A 56 -0.49 -2.66 -19.57
C ALA A 56 -1.85 -2.67 -18.86
N ASN A 57 -2.01 -3.45 -17.77
CA ASN A 57 -3.20 -3.41 -16.94
C ASN A 57 -3.40 -2.03 -16.32
N HIS A 58 -2.36 -1.49 -15.68
CA HIS A 58 -2.36 -0.19 -15.03
C HIS A 58 -2.80 0.94 -15.97
N VAL A 59 -2.27 0.95 -17.19
CA VAL A 59 -2.56 2.01 -18.17
C VAL A 59 -3.96 1.87 -18.78
N ASN A 60 -4.41 0.64 -19.05
CA ASN A 60 -5.62 0.44 -19.83
C ASN A 60 -6.87 0.29 -18.96
N HIS A 61 -6.79 -0.42 -17.83
CA HIS A 61 -7.97 -0.86 -17.09
C HIS A 61 -8.10 -0.18 -15.73
N SER A 62 -9.35 0.12 -15.38
CA SER A 62 -9.71 0.64 -14.06
C SER A 62 -9.39 -0.34 -12.93
N ILE A 63 -9.11 0.19 -11.73
CA ILE A 63 -8.88 -0.62 -10.52
C ILE A 63 -10.18 -1.14 -9.90
N ILE A 64 -11.31 -0.49 -10.19
CA ILE A 64 -12.65 -0.90 -9.79
C ILE A 64 -13.58 -0.83 -11.01
N TYR A 65 -14.24 -1.92 -11.34
CA TYR A 65 -15.05 -2.12 -12.56
C TYR A 65 -16.44 -2.68 -12.21
N HIS A 66 -17.31 -2.85 -13.22
CA HIS A 66 -18.73 -3.22 -13.07
C HIS A 66 -19.47 -2.32 -12.09
N ASP A 67 -19.75 -1.09 -12.51
CA ASP A 67 -20.47 -0.08 -11.71
C ASP A 67 -19.85 0.13 -10.31
N LEU A 68 -18.52 0.10 -10.24
CA LEU A 68 -17.71 0.30 -9.04
C LEU A 68 -17.92 -0.78 -7.94
N GLN A 69 -18.30 -2.01 -8.34
CA GLN A 69 -18.58 -3.10 -7.42
C GLN A 69 -17.41 -4.07 -7.26
N TYR A 70 -16.71 -4.39 -8.34
CA TYR A 70 -15.62 -5.38 -8.35
C TYR A 70 -14.25 -4.72 -8.46
N HIS A 71 -13.22 -5.36 -7.90
CA HIS A 71 -11.83 -4.89 -7.98
C HIS A 71 -11.12 -5.62 -9.10
N ASN A 72 -10.26 -4.93 -9.84
CA ASN A 72 -9.47 -5.55 -10.89
C ASN A 72 -8.47 -6.55 -10.26
N HIS A 73 -8.68 -7.84 -10.54
CA HIS A 73 -7.88 -8.93 -9.99
C HIS A 73 -6.65 -9.29 -10.85
N MET A 74 -6.48 -8.65 -12.02
CA MET A 74 -5.37 -8.97 -12.95
C MET A 74 -4.00 -8.96 -12.26
N PRO A 75 -3.65 -7.97 -11.42
CA PRO A 75 -2.36 -7.98 -10.74
C PRO A 75 -2.18 -9.15 -9.76
N HIS A 76 -3.26 -9.56 -9.09
CA HIS A 76 -3.24 -10.68 -8.14
C HIS A 76 -3.05 -12.01 -8.85
N LEU A 77 -3.73 -12.18 -10.00
CA LEU A 77 -3.61 -13.37 -10.85
C LEU A 77 -2.20 -13.49 -11.43
N LEU A 78 -1.69 -12.42 -12.03
CA LEU A 78 -0.35 -12.39 -12.62
C LEU A 78 0.75 -12.55 -11.56
N GLY A 79 0.64 -11.84 -10.44
CA GLY A 79 1.57 -11.94 -9.32
C GLY A 79 1.63 -13.35 -8.75
N SER A 80 0.47 -13.92 -8.42
CA SER A 80 0.37 -15.30 -7.92
C SER A 80 0.96 -16.31 -8.90
N ALA A 81 0.57 -16.22 -10.18
CA ALA A 81 1.05 -17.14 -11.20
C ALA A 81 2.58 -17.07 -11.34
N TYR A 82 3.14 -15.86 -11.36
CA TYR A 82 4.58 -15.65 -11.45
C TYR A 82 5.33 -16.27 -10.27
N LEU A 83 4.88 -16.00 -9.04
CA LEU A 83 5.47 -16.52 -7.81
C LEU A 83 5.40 -18.05 -7.74
N LEU A 84 4.30 -18.64 -8.25
CA LEU A 84 4.13 -20.09 -8.36
C LEU A 84 4.90 -20.73 -9.54
N GLY A 85 5.70 -19.96 -10.27
CA GLY A 85 6.57 -20.51 -11.32
C GLY A 85 5.99 -20.50 -12.73
N ALA A 86 4.91 -19.75 -12.99
CA ALA A 86 4.36 -19.63 -14.35
C ALA A 86 5.40 -19.12 -15.34
N ASN A 87 5.38 -19.69 -16.54
CA ASN A 87 6.24 -19.28 -17.65
C ASN A 87 5.62 -18.10 -18.45
N VAL A 88 6.37 -17.59 -19.42
CA VAL A 88 5.96 -16.43 -20.23
C VAL A 88 4.62 -16.64 -20.93
N ASP A 89 4.42 -17.78 -21.57
CA ASP A 89 3.21 -18.07 -22.34
C ASP A 89 1.98 -18.19 -21.42
N GLN A 90 2.16 -18.73 -20.22
CA GLN A 90 1.10 -18.79 -19.21
C GLN A 90 0.71 -17.40 -18.70
N LEU A 91 1.68 -16.51 -18.45
CA LEU A 91 1.39 -15.14 -18.01
C LEU A 91 0.65 -14.35 -19.09
N GLN A 92 1.08 -14.48 -20.35
CA GLN A 92 0.39 -13.86 -21.49
C GLN A 92 -1.03 -14.38 -21.63
N LYS A 93 -1.22 -15.71 -21.57
CA LYS A 93 -2.54 -16.32 -21.64
C LYS A 93 -3.48 -15.84 -20.53
N ILE A 94 -2.98 -15.70 -19.29
CA ILE A 94 -3.77 -15.14 -18.19
C ILE A 94 -4.21 -13.72 -18.55
N TYR A 95 -3.29 -12.87 -18.99
CA TYR A 95 -3.63 -11.50 -19.36
C TYR A 95 -4.63 -11.42 -20.51
N ASP A 96 -4.42 -12.19 -21.57
CA ASP A 96 -5.26 -12.18 -22.77
C ASP A 96 -6.69 -12.64 -22.48
N GLU A 97 -6.88 -13.60 -21.57
CA GLU A 97 -8.22 -14.08 -21.21
C GLU A 97 -8.91 -13.15 -20.21
N GLU A 98 -8.23 -12.76 -19.14
CA GLU A 98 -8.84 -11.97 -18.05
C GLU A 98 -9.10 -10.52 -18.45
N SER A 99 -8.30 -9.95 -19.37
CA SER A 99 -8.50 -8.57 -19.85
C SER A 99 -9.81 -8.37 -20.60
N LYS A 100 -10.44 -9.43 -21.13
CA LYS A 100 -11.71 -9.35 -21.87
C LYS A 100 -12.88 -8.88 -21.02
N GLU A 101 -12.82 -9.11 -19.72
CA GLU A 101 -13.88 -8.78 -18.75
C GLU A 101 -13.60 -7.45 -18.01
N LEU A 102 -12.42 -6.85 -18.22
CA LEU A 102 -12.03 -5.61 -17.56
C LEU A 102 -12.58 -4.39 -18.31
N GLU A 103 -12.83 -3.32 -17.56
CA GLU A 103 -13.27 -2.04 -18.11
C GLU A 103 -12.12 -1.05 -18.15
N ASP A 104 -12.06 -0.28 -19.25
CA ASP A 104 -11.16 0.84 -19.39
C ASP A 104 -11.39 1.90 -18.30
N TRP A 105 -10.38 2.75 -18.09
CA TRP A 105 -10.51 3.91 -17.22
C TRP A 105 -11.67 4.82 -17.63
N LYS A 106 -12.39 5.32 -16.63
CA LYS A 106 -13.37 6.40 -16.76
C LYS A 106 -12.81 7.65 -16.12
N ASP A 107 -13.13 8.81 -16.71
CA ASP A 107 -12.71 10.10 -16.17
C ASP A 107 -13.24 10.30 -14.75
N SER A 108 -12.39 10.85 -13.89
CA SER A 108 -12.77 11.21 -12.53
C SER A 108 -13.72 12.42 -12.55
N PRO A 109 -14.68 12.54 -11.59
CA PRO A 109 -15.53 13.73 -11.49
C PRO A 109 -14.75 15.04 -11.33
N ALA A 110 -13.59 14.99 -10.67
CA ALA A 110 -12.64 16.09 -10.54
C ALA A 110 -11.23 15.54 -10.25
N GLU A 111 -10.22 16.39 -10.39
CA GLU A 111 -8.86 16.13 -9.96
C GLU A 111 -8.74 16.19 -8.42
N ILE A 112 -7.69 15.57 -7.89
CA ILE A 112 -7.36 15.54 -6.46
C ILE A 112 -5.99 16.19 -6.26
N SER A 113 -5.86 16.98 -5.20
CA SER A 113 -4.60 17.60 -4.79
C SER A 113 -4.20 17.23 -3.37
N ASP A 114 -2.97 17.56 -2.98
CA ASP A 114 -2.48 17.35 -1.61
C ASP A 114 -3.32 18.08 -0.54
N THR A 115 -4.06 19.13 -0.93
CA THR A 115 -4.85 19.92 0.02
C THR A 115 -6.24 19.35 0.31
N ASP A 116 -6.82 18.58 -0.62
CA ASP A 116 -8.23 18.17 -0.61
C ASP A 116 -8.44 16.67 -0.83
N TRP A 117 -7.37 15.87 -1.01
CA TRP A 117 -7.48 14.43 -1.24
C TRP A 117 -8.31 13.69 -0.19
N ARG A 118 -8.32 14.18 1.07
CA ARG A 118 -9.11 13.54 2.14
C ARG A 118 -10.62 13.75 2.00
N ASP A 119 -11.06 14.78 1.29
CA ASP A 119 -12.47 15.12 1.15
C ASP A 119 -13.23 14.13 0.26
N PHE A 120 -12.50 13.38 -0.57
CA PHE A 120 -13.04 12.39 -1.51
C PHE A 120 -12.89 10.94 -1.02
N LEU A 121 -12.51 10.71 0.24
CA LEU A 121 -12.27 9.36 0.75
C LEU A 121 -13.57 8.53 0.76
N GLY A 122 -13.46 7.29 0.32
CA GLY A 122 -14.58 6.34 0.20
C GLY A 122 -15.41 6.50 -1.08
N ASP A 123 -15.11 7.50 -1.93
CA ASP A 123 -15.80 7.69 -3.20
C ASP A 123 -15.05 7.00 -4.35
N LYS A 124 -15.53 5.82 -4.73
CA LYS A 124 -14.94 5.00 -5.80
C LYS A 124 -14.93 5.67 -7.17
N ARG A 125 -15.73 6.72 -7.39
CA ARG A 125 -15.73 7.47 -8.67
C ARG A 125 -14.40 8.20 -8.91
N TYR A 126 -13.67 8.50 -7.83
CA TYR A 126 -12.38 9.18 -7.87
C TYR A 126 -11.18 8.24 -8.04
N GLN A 127 -11.41 6.94 -8.32
CA GLN A 127 -10.32 5.96 -8.47
C GLN A 127 -9.20 6.43 -9.40
N ARG A 128 -9.56 7.06 -10.53
CA ARG A 128 -8.59 7.54 -11.50
C ARG A 128 -7.79 8.72 -10.95
N ALA A 129 -8.47 9.71 -10.37
CA ALA A 129 -7.80 10.86 -9.76
C ALA A 129 -6.91 10.48 -8.57
N TYR A 130 -7.26 9.45 -7.79
CA TYR A 130 -6.37 8.97 -6.73
C TYR A 130 -5.12 8.30 -7.28
N VAL A 131 -5.22 7.51 -8.35
CA VAL A 131 -4.03 6.93 -8.99
C VAL A 131 -3.14 8.07 -9.50
N ASP A 132 -3.70 9.01 -10.26
CA ASP A 132 -2.96 10.15 -10.81
C ASP A 132 -2.30 10.97 -9.68
N PHE A 133 -3.03 11.23 -8.59
CA PHE A 133 -2.51 11.93 -7.39
C PHE A 133 -1.30 11.24 -6.78
N TYR A 134 -1.36 9.92 -6.55
CA TYR A 134 -0.22 9.20 -5.96
C TYR A 134 0.97 9.10 -6.93
N GLU A 135 0.72 9.00 -8.24
CA GLU A 135 1.78 9.07 -9.25
C GLU A 135 2.47 10.45 -9.30
N ASP A 136 1.70 11.53 -9.14
CA ASP A 136 2.25 12.88 -9.05
C ASP A 136 3.07 13.05 -7.76
N GLU A 137 2.57 12.60 -6.61
CA GLU A 137 3.34 12.63 -5.36
C GLU A 137 4.63 11.82 -5.46
N LEU A 138 4.55 10.62 -6.07
CA LEU A 138 5.71 9.77 -6.36
C LEU A 138 6.78 10.52 -7.16
N ALA A 139 6.38 11.23 -8.21
CA ALA A 139 7.31 11.93 -9.10
C ALA A 139 7.84 13.24 -8.47
N LEU A 140 6.96 14.05 -7.89
CA LEU A 140 7.25 15.43 -7.48
C LEU A 140 7.86 15.53 -6.07
N LYS A 141 7.39 14.71 -5.13
CA LYS A 141 7.79 14.80 -3.71
C LYS A 141 8.81 13.74 -3.32
N PHE A 142 8.69 12.53 -3.88
CA PHE A 142 9.45 11.37 -3.42
C PHE A 142 10.49 10.83 -4.42
N GLY A 143 10.66 11.45 -5.58
CA GLY A 143 11.73 11.11 -6.52
C GLY A 143 11.70 9.66 -7.00
N TYR A 144 10.51 9.12 -7.24
CA TYR A 144 10.23 7.72 -7.61
C TYR A 144 10.44 6.67 -6.52
N ASP A 145 10.62 7.06 -5.26
CA ASP A 145 10.61 6.15 -4.12
C ASP A 145 9.18 5.87 -3.63
N TRP A 146 8.53 4.87 -4.23
CA TRP A 146 7.16 4.50 -3.92
C TRP A 146 6.98 4.01 -2.48
N LYS A 147 8.02 3.50 -1.83
CA LYS A 147 7.94 3.04 -0.44
C LYS A 147 7.75 4.23 0.51
N ARG A 148 8.34 5.38 0.19
CA ARG A 148 8.12 6.62 0.95
C ARG A 148 6.74 7.22 0.72
N VAL A 149 6.19 7.10 -0.49
CA VAL A 149 4.78 7.46 -0.74
C VAL A 149 3.86 6.59 0.13
N ALA A 150 4.09 5.27 0.13
CA ALA A 150 3.34 4.36 0.98
C ALA A 150 3.50 4.70 2.47
N GLU A 151 4.71 5.03 2.92
CA GLU A 151 4.99 5.40 4.30
C GLU A 151 4.20 6.65 4.74
N GLU A 152 4.31 7.73 3.96
CA GLU A 152 3.62 9.01 4.19
C GLU A 152 2.11 8.80 4.31
N TYR A 153 1.48 8.17 3.32
CA TYR A 153 0.02 8.12 3.24
C TYR A 153 -0.59 7.00 4.10
N LEU A 154 0.12 5.89 4.31
CA LEU A 154 -0.40 4.79 5.13
C LEU A 154 -0.20 5.02 6.61
N PHE A 155 0.94 5.57 7.05
CA PHE A 155 1.32 5.53 8.47
C PHE A 155 1.48 6.90 9.12
N GLU A 156 1.65 7.97 8.35
CA GLU A 156 1.81 9.31 8.90
C GLU A 156 0.48 10.08 9.02
N GLY A 157 0.53 11.21 9.72
CA GLY A 157 -0.61 12.08 9.95
C GLY A 157 -1.53 11.67 11.10
N LYS A 158 -2.58 12.45 11.33
CA LYS A 158 -3.53 12.24 12.44
C LYS A 158 -4.50 11.09 12.20
N GLU A 159 -4.78 10.80 10.94
CA GLU A 159 -5.75 9.80 10.50
C GLU A 159 -5.16 8.98 9.35
N PRO A 160 -4.18 8.10 9.67
CA PRO A 160 -3.40 7.35 8.69
C PRO A 160 -4.29 6.38 7.89
N LEU A 161 -4.02 6.21 6.58
CA LEU A 161 -4.85 5.35 5.72
C LEU A 161 -4.79 3.87 6.12
N ILE A 162 -3.75 3.44 6.84
CA ILE A 162 -3.65 2.06 7.34
C ILE A 162 -4.89 1.65 8.15
N ASN A 163 -5.56 2.61 8.80
CA ASN A 163 -6.79 2.36 9.57
C ASN A 163 -7.95 1.86 8.69
N GLY A 164 -7.92 2.14 7.38
CA GLY A 164 -8.92 1.73 6.41
C GLY A 164 -8.44 0.67 5.41
N ILE A 165 -7.22 0.14 5.55
CA ILE A 165 -6.58 -0.71 4.52
C ILE A 165 -7.32 -2.03 4.26
N ILE A 166 -8.11 -2.50 5.23
CA ILE A 166 -8.96 -3.70 5.11
C ILE A 166 -10.31 -3.41 4.44
N GLY A 167 -10.58 -2.14 4.08
CA GLY A 167 -11.72 -1.75 3.27
C GLY A 167 -11.73 -2.48 1.93
N GLY A 168 -12.89 -2.49 1.25
CA GLY A 168 -13.00 -3.14 -0.06
C GLY A 168 -12.71 -4.65 0.01
N LEU A 169 -13.03 -5.32 1.13
CA LEU A 169 -12.73 -6.73 1.38
C LEU A 169 -11.23 -7.05 1.43
N GLY A 170 -10.40 -6.09 1.84
CA GLY A 170 -8.95 -6.27 2.00
C GLY A 170 -8.15 -6.25 0.69
N HIS A 171 -8.79 -5.93 -0.45
CA HIS A 171 -8.08 -5.78 -1.72
C HIS A 171 -6.93 -4.76 -1.67
N PRO A 172 -7.05 -3.59 -1.00
CA PRO A 172 -5.92 -2.66 -0.89
C PRO A 172 -4.70 -3.31 -0.21
N LEU A 173 -4.92 -4.05 0.87
CA LEU A 173 -3.85 -4.75 1.59
C LEU A 173 -3.21 -5.87 0.75
N ILE A 174 -4.03 -6.68 0.08
CA ILE A 174 -3.55 -7.74 -0.81
C ILE A 174 -2.70 -7.14 -1.94
N HIS A 175 -3.21 -6.07 -2.55
CA HIS A 175 -2.54 -5.38 -3.64
C HIS A 175 -1.22 -4.74 -3.21
N LEU A 176 -1.18 -4.12 -2.02
CA LEU A 176 0.03 -3.60 -1.41
C LEU A 176 1.07 -4.71 -1.14
N GLY A 177 0.62 -5.89 -0.71
CA GLY A 177 1.48 -7.06 -0.55
C GLY A 177 2.23 -7.42 -1.82
N TYR A 178 1.54 -7.49 -2.97
CA TYR A 178 2.17 -7.72 -4.27
C TYR A 178 3.11 -6.58 -4.67
N ALA A 179 2.78 -5.32 -4.35
CA ALA A 179 3.68 -4.20 -4.61
C ALA A 179 5.04 -4.38 -3.91
N TYR A 180 5.04 -4.82 -2.64
CA TYR A 180 6.27 -5.11 -1.90
C TYR A 180 6.98 -6.38 -2.38
N GLU A 181 6.26 -7.46 -2.65
CA GLU A 181 6.86 -8.75 -3.04
C GLU A 181 7.42 -8.73 -4.47
N LEU A 182 6.80 -7.97 -5.39
CA LEU A 182 7.24 -7.81 -6.78
C LEU A 182 8.02 -6.51 -7.03
N SER A 183 8.25 -5.71 -5.98
CA SER A 183 8.90 -4.40 -6.04
C SER A 183 8.35 -3.50 -7.16
N ASN A 184 7.03 -3.42 -7.28
CA ASN A 184 6.36 -2.70 -8.36
C ASN A 184 5.62 -1.44 -7.87
N LYS A 185 5.99 -0.29 -8.42
CA LYS A 185 5.45 1.03 -8.05
C LYS A 185 4.02 1.24 -8.54
N GLU A 186 3.67 0.74 -9.73
CA GLU A 186 2.34 0.88 -10.30
C GLU A 186 1.30 0.22 -9.38
N LEU A 187 1.60 -1.00 -8.90
CA LEU A 187 0.77 -1.68 -7.89
C LEU A 187 0.71 -0.92 -6.57
N ALA A 188 1.78 -0.26 -6.14
CA ALA A 188 1.75 0.55 -4.93
C ALA A 188 0.77 1.73 -5.05
N MET A 189 0.76 2.42 -6.19
CA MET A 189 -0.16 3.56 -6.41
C MET A 189 -1.61 3.07 -6.53
N GLU A 190 -1.85 1.95 -7.22
CA GLU A 190 -3.16 1.30 -7.29
C GLU A 190 -3.65 0.89 -5.89
N ALA A 191 -2.77 0.32 -5.05
CA ALA A 191 -3.12 -0.08 -3.70
C ALA A 191 -3.53 1.10 -2.82
N LEU A 192 -2.81 2.23 -2.90
CA LEU A 192 -3.17 3.46 -2.20
C LEU A 192 -4.49 4.03 -2.70
N ALA A 193 -4.72 4.03 -4.02
CA ALA A 193 -5.98 4.46 -4.61
C ALA A 193 -7.16 3.57 -4.17
N MET A 194 -6.96 2.24 -4.12
CA MET A 194 -7.97 1.32 -3.58
C MET A 194 -8.22 1.57 -2.09
N ALA A 195 -7.18 1.86 -1.30
CA ALA A 195 -7.31 2.18 0.12
C ALA A 195 -8.15 3.44 0.32
N SER A 196 -7.89 4.48 -0.47
CA SER A 196 -8.60 5.76 -0.40
C SER A 196 -10.04 5.66 -0.87
N THR A 197 -10.31 4.96 -1.96
CA THR A 197 -11.67 4.74 -2.49
C THR A 197 -12.51 3.75 -1.68
N SER A 198 -11.86 2.86 -0.93
CA SER A 198 -12.52 1.91 -0.03
C SER A 198 -12.57 2.37 1.43
N TYR A 199 -12.05 3.58 1.70
CA TYR A 199 -11.95 4.11 3.04
C TYR A 199 -13.35 4.33 3.64
N SER A 200 -13.52 3.88 4.88
CA SER A 200 -14.75 4.10 5.63
C SER A 200 -14.39 4.61 7.02
N PRO A 201 -14.88 5.80 7.42
CA PRO A 201 -14.64 6.35 8.76
C PRO A 201 -15.19 5.48 9.90
N ARG A 202 -16.07 4.51 9.59
CA ARG A 202 -16.61 3.56 10.56
C ARG A 202 -15.72 2.33 10.75
N MET A 203 -14.77 2.13 9.85
CA MET A 203 -13.86 0.98 9.83
C MET A 203 -12.48 1.34 10.41
N SER A 204 -12.22 2.62 10.67
CA SER A 204 -11.03 3.07 11.40
C SER A 204 -11.14 2.71 12.88
N TRP A 205 -10.24 1.87 13.37
CA TRP A 205 -10.06 1.61 14.79
C TRP A 205 -9.62 2.93 15.46
N ARG A 206 -10.45 3.47 16.36
CA ARG A 206 -10.11 4.63 17.20
C ARG A 206 -9.34 4.20 18.44
#